data_AF-C5DW29-F1
#
_entry.id   AF-C5DW29-F1
#
_cell.length_a   1.000
_cell.length_b   1.000
_cell.length_c   1.000
_cell.angle_alpha   90.00
_cell.angle_beta   90.00
_cell.angle_gamma   90.00
#
_symmetry.space_group_name_H-M   'P 1'
#
loop_
_entity.id
_entity.type
_entity.pdbx_description
1 polymer ?
#
loop_
_entity_poly.entity_id
_entity_poly.type
_entity_poly.pdbx_seq_one_letter_code
_entity_poly.pdbx_strand_id
1 'polypeptide(L)'
;MRNLLVRSTVRAARNSCLSRVTCWQPLWYGVRNFHQCGKGPLMNQFKKNPNPQDMLSNNTDYLHIQNILLQKNRTRMDKERLLSEATNFYQRFKINTKWLLIRGNRPFSANEISTMFSWLLISQIAWIILGTTTFVSIILLIFNTVFAKEVVGRCIGKMLNAYLDGIDVNFQDALIPEWKKRCIRFNKVELKTSQQEHMEQDEKEPKFEFDLKFHQIELKLNLMKWLWGNGLIQDISVFGMKGDAKVNYAYKSKSPKDFLIDWFSNKEYHLGRVQITDSSVNVHDKQMGTKFKLSIYDLEMPQLRFEWMIPDFFNANIVTGAINHSLFSIHKRQHKLPYINELEQDLQHWKRITRLRLDSINVRDLGLNRSNSFNWVEDGDLEIIADVMLPHTETDTGDYDDNSKYMVLDLKFKFKDLKAKFPDNAPRLSTGEHIISLEELKPLISYINTQHGIFQSFSDIRHSNSTWNSPQVAIKKTKSYPNVTVISTPSRWPQSEDGESAKNQEIIKFHDQPAQDNNDIVLRCRIVKNAQELKNMIMFQETGVYDSLSMELYVDLIKMVDEWEYRKKSDWMKLWGTTVVTQLVLFGFGAMV
;
A
#
# COMPACT_ATOMS: atom_id res chain seq x y z
N MET A 1 35.47 22.22 -0.17
CA MET A 1 36.38 21.08 -0.44
C MET A 1 35.68 19.73 -0.15
N ARG A 2 34.49 19.50 -0.74
CA ARG A 2 33.64 18.30 -0.45
C ARG A 2 32.97 17.65 -1.68
N ASN A 3 33.25 18.11 -2.90
CA ASN A 3 32.57 17.62 -4.13
C ASN A 3 33.48 16.84 -5.11
N LEU A 4 34.65 16.37 -4.67
CA LEU A 4 35.65 15.74 -5.56
C LEU A 4 35.87 14.24 -5.33
N LEU A 5 35.38 13.65 -4.24
CA LEU A 5 35.64 12.24 -3.92
C LEU A 5 34.58 11.25 -4.40
N VAL A 6 33.39 11.70 -4.82
CA VAL A 6 32.33 10.80 -5.31
C VAL A 6 32.37 10.63 -6.84
N ARG A 7 33.04 11.53 -7.57
CA ARG A 7 33.12 11.47 -9.04
C ARG A 7 34.28 10.65 -9.61
N SER A 8 35.27 10.24 -8.80
CA SER A 8 36.44 9.50 -9.30
C SER A 8 36.25 7.98 -9.37
N THR A 9 35.31 7.41 -8.61
CA THR A 9 35.07 5.96 -8.59
C THR A 9 34.12 5.46 -9.68
N VAL A 10 33.38 6.36 -10.34
CA VAL A 10 32.33 6.00 -11.33
C VAL A 10 32.87 5.93 -12.77
N ARG A 11 34.09 6.39 -13.07
CA ARG A 11 34.62 6.46 -14.45
C ARG A 11 35.58 5.34 -14.85
N ALA A 12 35.97 4.44 -13.95
CA ALA A 12 36.97 3.40 -14.24
C ALA A 12 36.42 2.02 -14.65
N ALA A 13 35.10 1.83 -14.72
CA ALA A 13 34.50 0.49 -14.91
C ALA A 13 33.50 0.39 -16.09
N ARG A 14 33.76 1.09 -17.20
CA ARG A 14 33.04 0.83 -18.46
C ARG A 14 34.02 0.76 -19.63
N ASN A 15 34.03 -0.43 -20.27
CA ASN A 15 34.54 -0.80 -21.59
C ASN A 15 35.89 -1.55 -21.64
N SER A 16 35.83 -2.88 -21.66
CA SER A 16 36.35 -3.77 -22.74
C SER A 16 36.23 -5.24 -22.27
N CYS A 17 35.21 -5.98 -22.72
CA CYS A 17 35.18 -6.87 -23.89
C CYS A 17 35.87 -8.25 -23.69
N LEU A 18 35.02 -9.28 -23.53
CA LEU A 18 35.12 -10.67 -24.02
C LEU A 18 36.43 -11.46 -23.82
N SER A 19 36.40 -12.42 -22.88
CA SER A 19 36.95 -13.77 -23.14
C SER A 19 36.30 -14.86 -22.26
N ARG A 20 35.94 -15.96 -22.95
CA ARG A 20 35.54 -17.32 -22.54
C ARG A 20 35.12 -17.61 -21.09
N VAL A 21 33.86 -18.00 -20.97
CA VAL A 21 33.26 -18.76 -19.87
C VAL A 21 33.86 -20.18 -19.82
N THR A 22 34.44 -20.57 -18.69
CA THR A 22 34.62 -21.97 -18.30
C THR A 22 33.64 -22.31 -17.18
N CYS A 23 32.81 -23.32 -17.48
CA CYS A 23 31.76 -23.85 -16.62
C CYS A 23 32.39 -24.52 -15.37
N TRP A 24 32.00 -24.07 -14.18
CA TRP A 24 32.36 -24.72 -12.91
C TRP A 24 31.35 -25.83 -12.62
N GLN A 25 31.81 -27.09 -12.59
CA GLN A 25 31.04 -28.22 -12.09
C GLN A 25 31.19 -28.33 -10.54
N PRO A 26 30.12 -28.68 -9.81
CA PRO A 26 30.17 -28.84 -8.36
C PRO A 26 30.74 -30.20 -7.95
N LEU A 27 31.76 -30.20 -7.11
CA LEU A 27 32.33 -31.42 -6.51
C LEU A 27 31.51 -31.80 -5.27
N TRP A 28 30.51 -32.67 -5.48
CA TRP A 28 29.84 -33.44 -4.44
C TRP A 28 30.77 -34.54 -3.92
N TYR A 29 31.19 -34.47 -2.65
CA TYR A 29 31.78 -35.63 -1.99
C TYR A 29 30.66 -36.48 -1.37
N GLY A 30 30.35 -37.57 -2.07
CA GLY A 30 29.41 -38.60 -1.62
C GLY A 30 29.99 -39.46 -0.50
N VAL A 31 29.19 -39.61 0.55
CA VAL A 31 29.31 -40.69 1.54
C VAL A 31 28.98 -42.01 0.83
N ARG A 32 29.88 -43.00 0.90
CA ARG A 32 29.54 -44.39 0.56
C ARG A 32 29.89 -45.32 1.72
N ASN A 33 28.83 -45.85 2.33
CA ASN A 33 28.81 -47.10 3.07
C ASN A 33 29.18 -48.26 2.15
N PHE A 34 29.87 -49.29 2.67
CA PHE A 34 29.84 -50.62 2.08
C PHE A 34 29.89 -51.69 3.19
N HIS A 35 28.78 -52.41 3.32
CA HIS A 35 28.68 -53.72 3.94
C HIS A 35 28.16 -54.70 2.87
N GLN A 36 28.76 -55.90 2.84
CA GLN A 36 28.24 -57.19 2.33
C GLN A 36 28.03 -57.34 0.79
N CYS A 37 28.18 -58.49 0.14
CA CYS A 37 28.61 -59.87 0.44
C CYS A 37 28.90 -60.57 -0.92
N GLY A 38 29.49 -61.77 -0.86
CA GLY A 38 30.12 -62.53 -1.95
C GLY A 38 29.30 -62.91 -3.20
N LYS A 39 30.04 -63.25 -4.26
CA LYS A 39 30.01 -64.52 -5.01
C LYS A 39 31.16 -64.53 -6.03
N GLY A 40 31.93 -65.62 -6.10
CA GLY A 40 32.91 -65.86 -7.17
C GLY A 40 32.23 -66.04 -8.54
N PRO A 41 32.99 -66.03 -9.65
CA PRO A 41 33.80 -67.21 -9.96
C PRO A 41 35.15 -66.96 -10.68
N LEU A 42 35.96 -68.02 -10.65
CA LEU A 42 36.92 -68.52 -11.65
C LEU A 42 37.88 -67.54 -12.36
N MET A 43 39.15 -67.67 -11.97
CA MET A 43 40.26 -68.08 -12.84
C MET A 43 40.41 -67.33 -14.18
N ASN A 44 41.28 -66.31 -14.16
CA ASN A 44 42.28 -66.22 -15.22
C ASN A 44 43.60 -65.70 -14.64
N GLN A 45 44.58 -66.60 -14.63
CA GLN A 45 45.97 -66.30 -14.42
C GLN A 45 46.44 -65.39 -15.55
N PHE A 46 46.64 -64.11 -15.26
CA PHE A 46 47.78 -63.41 -15.80
C PHE A 46 48.60 -62.91 -14.62
N LYS A 47 49.54 -63.77 -14.24
CA LYS A 47 50.73 -63.45 -13.47
C LYS A 47 51.50 -62.40 -14.27
N LYS A 48 51.08 -61.13 -14.17
CA LYS A 48 51.94 -60.02 -14.54
C LYS A 48 53.02 -60.05 -13.46
N ASN A 49 54.21 -60.53 -13.81
CA ASN A 49 55.37 -60.45 -12.93
C ASN A 49 55.40 -59.02 -12.40
N PRO A 50 55.35 -58.82 -11.07
CA PRO A 50 55.44 -57.48 -10.52
C PRO A 50 56.76 -56.94 -11.01
N ASN A 51 56.71 -55.80 -11.70
CA ASN A 51 57.93 -55.14 -12.13
C ASN A 51 58.78 -54.93 -10.87
N PRO A 52 60.10 -55.19 -10.85
CA PRO A 52 60.91 -55.02 -9.65
C PRO A 52 60.76 -53.63 -9.02
N GLN A 53 60.44 -52.63 -9.86
CA GLN A 53 60.10 -51.27 -9.48
C GLN A 53 58.79 -51.15 -8.68
N ASP A 54 57.77 -51.99 -8.94
CA ASP A 54 56.48 -52.02 -8.22
C ASP A 54 56.56 -52.76 -6.86
N MET A 55 57.46 -53.74 -6.75
CA MET A 55 57.76 -54.42 -5.47
C MET A 55 58.62 -53.53 -4.56
N LEU A 56 59.54 -52.77 -5.15
CA LEU A 56 60.34 -51.80 -4.40
C LEU A 56 59.47 -50.63 -3.92
N SER A 57 58.56 -50.12 -4.75
CA SER A 57 57.63 -49.04 -4.38
C SER A 57 56.69 -49.44 -3.24
N ASN A 58 56.13 -50.66 -3.27
CA ASN A 58 55.27 -51.16 -2.19
C ASN A 58 56.03 -51.35 -0.86
N ASN A 59 57.29 -51.77 -0.89
CA ASN A 59 58.13 -51.86 0.33
C ASN A 59 58.50 -50.48 0.86
N THR A 60 58.80 -49.52 -0.02
CA THR A 60 59.05 -48.14 0.40
C THR A 60 57.79 -47.48 0.98
N ASP A 61 56.62 -47.77 0.41
CA ASP A 61 55.34 -47.27 0.90
C ASP A 61 54.99 -47.89 2.27
N TYR A 62 55.25 -49.19 2.46
CA TYR A 62 55.05 -49.84 3.76
C TYR A 62 55.94 -49.25 4.85
N LEU A 63 57.24 -49.08 4.56
CA LEU A 63 58.18 -48.43 5.47
C LEU A 63 57.80 -46.97 5.74
N HIS A 64 57.30 -46.26 4.73
CA HIS A 64 56.81 -44.89 4.87
C HIS A 64 55.59 -44.82 5.81
N ILE A 65 54.61 -45.70 5.62
CA ILE A 65 53.43 -45.81 6.48
C ILE A 65 53.84 -46.13 7.92
N GLN A 66 54.76 -47.08 8.11
CA GLN A 66 55.22 -47.48 9.44
C GLN A 66 55.93 -46.33 10.16
N ASN A 67 56.75 -45.54 9.45
CA ASN A 67 57.38 -44.34 9.98
C ASN A 67 56.36 -43.26 10.37
N ILE A 68 55.32 -43.04 9.56
CA ILE A 68 54.23 -42.11 9.88
C ILE A 68 53.48 -42.55 11.14
N LEU A 69 53.18 -43.85 11.28
CA LEU A 69 52.48 -44.39 12.45
C LEU A 69 53.31 -44.25 13.73
N LEU A 70 54.62 -44.53 13.65
CA LEU A 70 55.54 -44.34 14.77
C LEU A 70 55.62 -42.87 15.21
N GLN A 71 55.69 -41.92 14.26
CA GLN A 71 55.67 -40.48 14.57
C GLN A 71 54.34 -40.05 15.21
N LYS A 72 53.20 -40.56 14.71
CA LYS A 72 51.89 -40.32 15.31
C LYS A 72 51.76 -40.89 16.71
N ASN A 73 52.34 -42.06 16.98
CA ASN A 73 52.33 -42.65 18.33
C ASN A 73 53.21 -41.85 19.31
N ARG A 74 54.39 -41.40 18.89
CA ARG A 74 55.24 -40.52 19.73
C ARG A 74 54.53 -39.23 20.13
N THR A 75 53.91 -38.55 19.16
CA THR A 75 53.16 -37.30 19.43
C THR A 75 51.94 -37.51 20.34
N ARG A 76 51.29 -38.68 20.30
CA ARG A 76 50.21 -39.03 21.24
C ARG A 76 50.73 -39.23 22.66
N MET A 77 51.81 -40.00 22.82
CA MET A 77 52.46 -40.21 24.12
C MET A 77 52.93 -38.89 24.74
N ASP A 78 53.49 -37.98 23.92
CA ASP A 78 53.92 -36.65 24.37
C ASP A 78 52.73 -35.80 24.85
N LYS A 79 51.58 -35.89 24.18
CA LYS A 79 50.35 -35.21 24.60
C LYS A 79 49.85 -35.74 25.94
N GLU A 80 49.79 -37.06 26.11
CA GLU A 80 49.33 -37.71 27.35
C GLU A 80 50.24 -37.38 28.53
N ARG A 81 51.55 -37.35 28.30
CA ARG A 81 52.54 -36.90 29.28
C ARG A 81 52.27 -35.45 29.73
N LEU A 82 52.10 -34.53 28.79
CA LEU A 82 51.79 -33.12 29.10
C LEU A 82 50.44 -32.95 29.83
N LEU A 83 49.45 -33.79 29.52
CA LEU A 83 48.16 -33.79 30.23
C LEU A 83 48.28 -34.35 31.65
N SER A 84 49.16 -35.34 31.87
CA SER A 84 49.43 -35.92 33.20
C SER A 84 50.19 -34.96 34.12
N GLU A 85 51.08 -34.12 33.56
CA GLU A 85 51.84 -33.10 34.28
C GLU A 85 50.99 -31.84 34.58
N ALA A 86 49.86 -31.66 33.90
CA ALA A 86 48.99 -30.50 34.07
C ALA A 86 48.12 -30.62 35.34
N THR A 87 48.36 -29.73 36.30
CA THR A 87 47.65 -29.66 37.59
C THR A 87 46.33 -28.90 37.50
N ASN A 88 46.22 -27.96 36.55
CA ASN A 88 45.08 -27.05 36.44
C ASN A 88 44.22 -27.30 35.19
N PHE A 89 42.91 -27.03 35.30
CA PHE A 89 41.95 -27.11 34.18
C PHE A 89 42.40 -26.27 32.98
N TYR A 90 42.86 -25.04 33.22
CA TYR A 90 43.34 -24.14 32.17
C TYR A 90 44.53 -24.72 31.40
N GLN A 91 45.46 -25.39 32.09
CA GLN A 91 46.62 -26.02 31.44
C GLN A 91 46.19 -27.18 30.55
N ARG A 92 45.28 -28.05 31.04
CA ARG A 92 44.70 -29.14 30.23
C ARG A 92 43.92 -28.62 29.03
N PHE A 93 43.11 -27.57 29.21
CA PHE A 93 42.37 -26.91 28.14
C PHE A 93 43.32 -26.29 27.10
N LYS A 94 44.37 -25.59 27.54
CA LYS A 94 45.40 -25.02 26.66
C LYS A 94 46.14 -26.09 25.85
N ILE A 95 46.50 -27.21 26.47
CA ILE A 95 47.16 -28.33 25.80
C ILE A 95 46.22 -28.95 24.76
N ASN A 96 44.96 -29.21 25.13
CA ASN A 96 43.96 -29.78 24.22
C ASN A 96 43.65 -28.86 23.04
N THR A 97 43.46 -27.56 23.27
CA THR A 97 43.21 -26.58 22.21
C THR A 97 44.41 -26.41 21.29
N LYS A 98 45.64 -26.34 21.82
CA LYS A 98 46.87 -26.31 21.00
C LYS A 98 47.02 -27.57 20.14
N TRP A 99 46.74 -28.75 20.70
CA TRP A 99 46.81 -29.99 19.95
C TRP A 99 45.72 -30.10 18.88
N LEU A 100 44.54 -29.51 19.11
CA LEU A 100 43.48 -29.44 18.13
C LEU A 100 43.86 -28.51 16.96
N LEU A 101 44.49 -27.37 17.26
CA LEU A 101 44.83 -26.35 16.27
C LEU A 101 46.10 -26.67 15.46
N ILE A 102 47.20 -27.08 16.11
CA ILE A 102 48.52 -27.28 15.47
C ILE A 102 48.96 -28.75 15.48
N ARG A 103 48.26 -29.64 16.19
CA ARG A 103 48.68 -31.05 16.43
C ARG A 103 50.05 -31.17 17.12
N GLY A 104 50.41 -30.20 17.98
CA GLY A 104 51.63 -30.23 18.79
C GLY A 104 51.69 -29.12 19.85
N ASN A 105 52.77 -29.07 20.65
CA ASN A 105 52.96 -28.10 21.75
C ASN A 105 53.87 -26.89 21.42
N ARG A 106 54.28 -26.70 20.17
CA ARG A 106 55.20 -25.63 19.77
C ARG A 106 54.57 -24.21 19.89
N PRO A 107 55.36 -23.13 19.98
CA PRO A 107 54.83 -21.78 19.85
C PRO A 107 54.21 -21.56 18.46
N PHE A 108 53.17 -20.72 18.39
CA PHE A 108 52.52 -20.36 17.12
C PHE A 108 53.49 -19.55 16.25
N SER A 109 53.54 -19.84 14.95
CA SER A 109 54.28 -19.02 14.00
C SER A 109 53.53 -17.72 13.70
N ALA A 110 54.24 -16.65 13.31
CA ALA A 110 53.60 -15.40 12.93
C ALA A 110 52.59 -15.58 11.77
N ASN A 111 52.89 -16.49 10.83
CA ASN A 111 52.00 -16.82 9.71
C ASN A 111 50.73 -17.56 10.17
N GLU A 112 50.83 -18.48 11.13
CA GLU A 112 49.66 -19.16 11.71
C GLU A 112 48.77 -18.19 12.49
N ILE A 113 49.37 -17.32 13.31
CA ILE A 113 48.64 -16.30 14.07
C ILE A 113 47.93 -15.36 13.09
N SER A 114 48.62 -14.90 12.04
CA SER A 114 48.05 -14.04 11.00
C SER A 114 46.92 -14.73 10.23
N THR A 115 47.07 -16.02 9.92
CA THR A 115 46.04 -16.81 9.23
C THR A 115 44.80 -17.01 10.09
N MET A 116 44.98 -17.33 11.38
CA MET A 116 43.88 -17.45 12.35
C MET A 116 43.18 -16.11 12.56
N PHE A 117 43.94 -15.02 12.67
CA PHE A 117 43.40 -13.68 12.81
C PHE A 117 42.62 -13.24 11.56
N SER A 118 43.13 -13.55 10.36
CA SER A 118 42.44 -13.26 9.09
C SER A 118 41.12 -14.02 8.99
N TRP A 119 41.11 -15.32 9.33
CA TRP A 119 39.87 -16.12 9.37
C TRP A 119 38.88 -15.62 10.41
N LEU A 120 39.37 -15.18 11.57
CA LEU A 120 38.55 -14.57 12.61
C LEU A 120 37.91 -13.27 12.07
N LEU A 121 38.68 -12.38 11.44
CA LEU A 121 38.15 -11.15 10.84
C LEU A 121 37.11 -11.44 9.76
N ILE A 122 37.39 -12.38 8.84
CA ILE A 122 36.44 -12.79 7.80
C ILE A 122 35.15 -13.34 8.42
N SER A 123 35.27 -14.15 9.48
CA SER A 123 34.11 -14.67 10.20
C SER A 123 33.27 -13.55 10.84
N GLN A 124 33.91 -12.51 11.40
CA GLN A 124 33.19 -11.37 11.97
C GLN A 124 32.49 -10.56 10.86
N ILE A 125 33.17 -10.31 9.74
CA ILE A 125 32.58 -9.61 8.60
C ILE A 125 31.40 -10.40 8.03
N ALA A 126 31.53 -11.72 7.85
CA ALA A 126 30.45 -12.58 7.38
C ALA A 126 29.26 -12.58 8.34
N TRP A 127 29.52 -12.59 9.65
CA TRP A 127 28.46 -12.50 10.66
C TRP A 127 27.77 -11.13 10.67
N ILE A 128 28.51 -10.04 10.51
CA ILE A 128 27.95 -8.69 10.37
C ILE A 128 27.04 -8.62 9.14
N ILE A 129 27.43 -9.24 8.03
CA ILE A 129 26.68 -9.23 6.77
C ILE A 129 25.42 -10.10 6.83
N LEU A 130 25.51 -11.31 7.39
CA LEU A 130 24.39 -12.26 7.45
C LEU A 130 23.45 -11.98 8.63
N GLY A 131 24.00 -11.49 9.73
CA GLY A 131 23.34 -11.24 11.00
C GLY A 131 23.32 -9.76 11.37
N THR A 132 23.17 -8.86 10.39
CA THR A 132 23.18 -7.40 10.55
C THR A 132 22.34 -6.93 11.73
N THR A 133 21.08 -7.38 11.81
CA THR A 133 20.19 -7.03 12.92
C THR A 133 20.67 -7.61 14.23
N THR A 134 21.11 -8.86 14.24
CA THR A 134 21.60 -9.50 15.47
C THR A 134 22.87 -8.82 15.97
N PHE A 135 23.76 -8.42 15.08
CA PHE A 135 24.99 -7.70 15.41
C PHE A 135 24.68 -6.32 15.99
N VAL A 136 23.86 -5.52 15.30
CA VAL A 136 23.44 -4.19 15.78
C VAL A 136 22.69 -4.32 17.11
N SER A 137 21.83 -5.33 17.24
CA SER A 137 21.10 -5.65 18.46
C SER A 137 22.03 -5.99 19.63
N ILE A 138 23.15 -6.69 19.41
CA ILE A 138 24.14 -7.01 20.46
C ILE A 138 24.87 -5.74 20.88
N ILE A 139 25.30 -4.93 19.90
CA ILE A 139 25.95 -3.64 20.19
C ILE A 139 25.03 -2.79 21.05
N LEU A 140 23.78 -2.62 20.62
CA LEU A 140 22.81 -1.80 21.34
C LEU A 140 22.47 -2.36 22.72
N LEU A 141 22.45 -3.70 22.89
CA LEU A 141 22.32 -4.32 24.21
C LEU A 141 23.51 -3.99 25.11
N ILE A 142 24.75 -4.11 24.61
CA ILE A 142 25.95 -3.77 25.39
C ILE A 142 25.89 -2.31 25.85
N PHE A 143 25.57 -1.39 24.93
CA PHE A 143 25.41 0.02 25.26
C PHE A 143 24.30 0.27 26.29
N ASN A 144 23.15 -0.42 26.16
CA ASN A 144 22.04 -0.30 27.11
C ASN A 144 22.34 -0.90 28.49
N THR A 145 23.23 -1.90 28.57
CA THR A 145 23.68 -2.44 29.87
C THR A 145 24.72 -1.57 30.56
N VAL A 146 25.58 -0.90 29.78
CA VAL A 146 26.69 -0.09 30.30
C VAL A 146 26.26 1.35 30.59
N PHE A 147 25.31 1.88 29.83
CA PHE A 147 24.82 3.26 29.93
C PHE A 147 23.33 3.32 30.29
N ALA A 148 22.87 4.45 30.81
CA ALA A 148 21.46 4.67 31.06
C ALA A 148 20.66 4.67 29.74
N LYS A 149 19.47 4.06 29.76
CA LYS A 149 18.53 3.95 28.62
C LYS A 149 18.34 5.26 27.86
N GLU A 150 18.16 6.35 28.60
CA GLU A 150 17.98 7.69 28.05
C GLU A 150 19.22 8.22 27.31
N VAL A 151 20.43 7.90 27.80
CA VAL A 151 21.69 8.32 27.14
C VAL A 151 21.86 7.58 25.81
N VAL A 152 21.52 6.29 25.77
CA VAL A 152 21.54 5.48 24.55
C VAL A 152 20.53 6.03 23.53
N GLY A 153 19.29 6.31 23.97
CA GLY A 153 18.26 6.91 23.12
C GLY A 153 18.69 8.25 22.53
N ARG A 154 19.24 9.15 23.35
CA ARG A 154 19.78 10.45 22.89
C ARG A 154 20.96 10.29 21.93
N CYS A 155 21.85 9.32 22.15
CA CYS A 155 22.99 9.08 21.27
C CYS A 155 22.55 8.59 19.89
N ILE A 156 21.63 7.62 19.84
CA ILE A 156 21.04 7.11 18.59
C ILE A 156 20.26 8.22 17.88
N GLY A 157 19.46 9.00 18.60
CA GLY A 157 18.73 10.15 18.06
C GLY A 157 19.68 11.15 17.40
N LYS A 158 20.75 11.56 18.10
CA LYS A 158 21.78 12.45 17.53
C LYS A 158 22.47 11.87 16.29
N MET A 159 22.75 10.56 16.27
CA MET A 159 23.34 9.91 15.10
C MET A 159 22.37 9.89 13.91
N LEU A 160 21.09 9.64 14.14
CA LEU A 160 20.07 9.66 13.08
C LEU A 160 19.81 11.08 12.58
N ASN A 161 19.69 12.06 13.48
CA ASN A 161 19.51 13.47 13.12
C ASN A 161 20.68 14.04 12.32
N ALA A 162 21.90 13.51 12.51
CA ALA A 162 23.05 13.89 11.70
C ALA A 162 23.02 13.32 10.27
N TYR A 163 22.18 12.32 10.01
CA TYR A 163 22.03 11.67 8.71
C TYR A 163 20.70 12.01 8.01
N LEU A 164 19.65 12.27 8.79
CA LEU A 164 18.33 12.65 8.32
C LEU A 164 18.23 14.18 8.30
N ASP A 165 18.36 14.76 7.11
CA ASP A 165 18.15 16.19 6.92
C ASP A 165 16.68 16.54 7.23
N GLY A 166 16.45 17.54 8.09
CA GLY A 166 15.11 18.05 8.38
C GLY A 166 14.20 17.19 9.29
N ILE A 167 14.70 16.10 9.88
CA ILE A 167 13.90 15.25 10.80
C ILE A 167 14.62 15.10 12.15
N ASP A 168 13.96 15.52 13.22
CA ASP A 168 14.38 15.30 14.61
C ASP A 168 13.75 14.02 15.17
N VAL A 169 14.60 13.06 15.49
CA VAL A 169 14.25 11.74 16.03
C VAL A 169 14.66 11.67 17.49
N ASN A 170 13.67 11.57 18.38
CA ASN A 170 13.87 11.43 19.81
C ASN A 170 13.36 10.06 20.32
N PHE A 171 14.22 9.32 21.01
CA PHE A 171 13.88 8.03 21.63
C PHE A 171 13.73 8.21 23.13
N GLN A 172 12.51 8.05 23.65
CA GLN A 172 12.23 8.27 25.08
C GLN A 172 12.49 7.02 25.94
N ASP A 173 12.34 5.82 25.39
CA ASP A 173 12.45 4.56 26.15
C ASP A 173 13.41 3.56 25.52
N ALA A 174 13.70 2.52 26.29
CA ALA A 174 14.69 1.51 26.02
C ALA A 174 14.45 0.72 24.75
N LEU A 175 15.57 0.37 24.14
CA LEU A 175 15.68 -0.61 23.08
C LEU A 175 15.56 -2.03 23.65
N ILE A 176 14.69 -2.84 23.05
CA ILE A 176 14.53 -4.25 23.40
C ILE A 176 14.89 -5.10 22.18
N PRO A 177 15.91 -5.97 22.29
CA PRO A 177 16.24 -6.87 21.21
C PRO A 177 15.30 -8.09 21.18
N GLU A 178 14.65 -8.34 20.06
CA GLU A 178 13.79 -9.52 19.85
C GLU A 178 14.48 -10.57 18.99
N TRP A 179 15.37 -11.37 19.61
CA TRP A 179 16.20 -12.36 18.89
C TRP A 179 15.40 -13.40 18.11
N LYS A 180 14.24 -13.83 18.65
CA LYS A 180 13.36 -14.81 17.99
C LYS A 180 12.87 -14.30 16.63
N LYS A 181 12.58 -13.00 16.54
CA LYS A 181 12.11 -12.33 15.32
C LYS A 181 13.24 -11.67 14.51
N ARG A 182 14.46 -11.61 15.06
CA ARG A 182 15.61 -10.89 14.49
C ARG A 182 15.33 -9.41 14.24
N CYS A 183 14.49 -8.78 15.07
CA CYS A 183 14.15 -7.36 14.98
C CYS A 183 14.62 -6.59 16.21
N ILE A 184 14.77 -5.28 16.02
CA ILE A 184 15.14 -4.32 17.04
C ILE A 184 13.87 -3.54 17.38
N ARG A 185 13.50 -3.49 18.65
CA ARG A 185 12.30 -2.81 19.11
C ARG A 185 12.64 -1.52 19.84
N PHE A 186 12.00 -0.43 19.42
CA PHE A 186 12.05 0.87 20.06
C PHE A 186 10.68 1.20 20.63
N ASN A 187 10.63 1.61 21.90
CA ASN A 187 9.40 2.04 22.54
C ASN A 187 9.43 3.56 22.70
N LYS A 188 8.26 4.20 22.57
CA LYS A 188 8.05 5.65 22.74
C LYS A 188 9.05 6.47 21.91
N VAL A 189 8.85 6.45 20.60
CA VAL A 189 9.64 7.23 19.65
C VAL A 189 8.86 8.48 19.26
N GLU A 190 9.53 9.62 19.16
CA GLU A 190 8.95 10.88 18.71
C GLU A 190 9.73 11.34 17.49
N LEU A 191 9.02 11.60 16.39
CA LEU A 191 9.57 12.12 15.14
C LEU A 191 8.94 13.49 14.87
N LYS A 192 9.77 14.51 14.71
CA LYS A 192 9.34 15.86 14.37
C LYS A 192 10.10 16.39 13.17
N THR A 193 9.45 17.17 12.33
CA THR A 193 10.16 17.95 11.30
C THR A 193 10.98 19.04 12.00
N SER A 194 12.29 19.08 11.75
CA SER A 194 13.19 20.09 12.31
C SER A 194 13.00 21.41 11.56
N GLN A 195 12.61 22.45 12.27
CA GLN A 195 12.37 23.79 11.70
C GLN A 195 13.67 24.60 11.47
N GLN A 196 14.84 24.06 11.82
CA GLN A 196 16.07 24.84 12.00
C GLN A 196 16.77 25.27 10.69
N GLU A 197 16.51 24.64 9.55
CA GLU A 197 17.25 24.94 8.30
C GLU A 197 16.50 25.83 7.30
N HIS A 198 15.22 26.17 7.55
CA HIS A 198 14.40 26.92 6.59
C HIS A 198 14.48 28.45 6.71
N MET A 199 15.33 28.99 7.61
CA MET A 199 15.58 30.44 7.65
C MET A 199 16.66 30.92 6.68
N GLU A 200 17.47 30.04 6.07
CA GLU A 200 18.64 30.46 5.28
C GLU A 200 18.59 30.13 3.78
N GLN A 201 17.55 29.47 3.27
CA GLN A 201 17.40 29.21 1.83
C GLN A 201 15.97 29.52 1.33
N ASP A 202 15.81 30.69 0.71
CA ASP A 202 14.72 31.15 -0.18
C ASP A 202 13.29 30.65 0.10
N GLU A 203 12.48 31.48 0.80
CA GLU A 203 11.01 31.69 0.76
C GLU A 203 10.00 30.52 0.58
N LYS A 204 10.40 29.24 0.48
CA LYS A 204 9.48 28.13 0.28
C LYS A 204 9.24 27.39 1.59
N GLU A 205 8.02 27.53 2.12
CA GLU A 205 7.53 26.70 3.21
C GLU A 205 7.76 25.19 2.91
N PRO A 206 8.10 24.37 3.92
CA PRO A 206 8.34 22.94 3.71
C PRO A 206 7.10 22.25 3.13
N LYS A 207 7.31 21.35 2.16
CA LYS A 207 6.25 20.60 1.48
C LYS A 207 5.50 19.65 2.43
N PHE A 208 6.19 19.15 3.46
CA PHE A 208 5.66 18.18 4.41
C PHE A 208 6.23 18.48 5.80
N GLU A 209 5.34 18.69 6.78
CA GLU A 209 5.69 18.84 8.19
C GLU A 209 4.93 17.79 9.00
N PHE A 210 5.55 17.21 10.02
CA PHE A 210 4.87 16.28 10.90
C PHE A 210 5.42 16.30 12.33
N ASP A 211 4.54 16.02 13.28
CA ASP A 211 4.85 15.71 14.68
C ASP A 211 4.15 14.40 15.01
N LEU A 212 4.92 13.31 15.00
CA LEU A 212 4.43 11.95 15.14
C LEU A 212 5.05 11.28 16.37
N LYS A 213 4.20 10.68 17.18
CA LYS A 213 4.55 9.89 18.36
C LYS A 213 4.19 8.44 18.12
N PHE A 214 5.12 7.55 18.40
CA PHE A 214 5.00 6.12 18.16
C PHE A 214 5.08 5.39 19.49
N HIS A 215 4.09 4.55 19.77
CA HIS A 215 4.14 3.69 20.95
C HIS A 215 5.27 2.68 20.82
N GLN A 216 5.38 2.02 19.66
CA GLN A 216 6.39 1.01 19.41
C GLN A 216 6.74 0.93 17.91
N ILE A 217 8.03 0.82 17.60
CA ILE A 217 8.56 0.59 16.26
C ILE A 217 9.48 -0.64 16.30
N GLU A 218 9.23 -1.62 15.45
CA GLU A 218 10.12 -2.76 15.21
C GLU A 218 10.81 -2.60 13.86
N LEU A 219 12.14 -2.73 13.86
CA LEU A 219 12.96 -2.59 12.66
C LEU A 219 13.78 -3.85 12.43
N LYS A 220 13.89 -4.24 11.17
CA LYS A 220 14.86 -5.21 10.67
C LYS A 220 15.75 -4.51 9.66
N LEU A 221 17.04 -4.76 9.74
CA LEU A 221 18.08 -4.08 8.98
C LEU A 221 18.76 -5.05 8.00
N ASN A 222 19.21 -4.55 6.87
CA ASN A 222 19.98 -5.30 5.87
C ASN A 222 21.12 -4.43 5.33
N LEU A 223 22.35 -4.76 5.73
CA LEU A 223 23.56 -4.04 5.36
C LEU A 223 23.92 -4.23 3.88
N MET A 224 23.71 -5.42 3.31
CA MET A 224 24.00 -5.64 1.89
C MET A 224 23.11 -4.78 1.01
N LYS A 225 21.83 -4.70 1.36
CA LYS A 225 20.88 -3.79 0.72
C LYS A 225 21.29 -2.32 0.85
N TRP A 226 21.79 -1.91 2.02
CA TRP A 226 22.30 -0.57 2.24
C TRP A 226 23.54 -0.26 1.38
N LEU A 227 24.49 -1.19 1.30
CA LEU A 227 25.70 -1.06 0.47
C LEU A 227 25.38 -0.96 -1.03
N TRP A 228 24.27 -1.56 -1.47
CA TRP A 228 23.76 -1.41 -2.84
C TRP A 228 22.94 -0.13 -3.07
N GLY A 229 22.72 0.71 -2.05
CA GLY A 229 21.99 1.97 -2.17
C GLY A 229 20.47 1.86 -1.95
N ASN A 230 19.94 0.68 -1.69
CA ASN A 230 18.49 0.41 -1.60
C ASN A 230 17.89 0.69 -0.21
N GLY A 231 18.65 1.33 0.69
CA GLY A 231 18.24 1.61 2.07
C GLY A 231 18.62 0.53 3.09
N LEU A 232 18.76 0.93 4.36
CA LEU A 232 19.19 0.04 5.45
C LEU A 232 18.04 -0.79 6.04
N ILE A 233 16.82 -0.25 6.08
CA ILE A 233 15.68 -0.92 6.70
C ILE A 233 15.13 -1.95 5.72
N GLN A 234 15.07 -3.21 6.16
CA GLN A 234 14.45 -4.30 5.43
C GLN A 234 12.97 -4.38 5.75
N ASP A 235 12.60 -4.59 7.00
CA ASP A 235 11.19 -4.71 7.43
C ASP A 235 10.94 -3.67 8.54
N ILE A 236 9.76 -3.07 8.53
CA ILE A 236 9.31 -2.09 9.52
C ILE A 236 7.91 -2.44 10.02
N SER A 237 7.74 -2.45 11.33
CA SER A 237 6.43 -2.63 11.96
C SER A 237 6.19 -1.52 12.96
N VAL A 238 5.11 -0.77 12.74
CA VAL A 238 4.72 0.36 13.58
C VAL A 238 3.45 0.00 14.33
N PHE A 239 3.49 0.15 15.65
CA PHE A 239 2.35 -0.07 16.52
C PHE A 239 2.04 1.24 17.25
N GLY A 240 0.82 1.77 17.06
CA GLY A 240 0.36 2.95 17.79
C GLY A 240 1.04 4.25 17.40
N MET A 241 0.98 4.65 16.13
CA MET A 241 1.40 5.98 15.67
C MET A 241 0.29 7.02 15.91
N LYS A 242 0.61 8.17 16.51
CA LYS A 242 -0.32 9.27 16.75
C LYS A 242 0.34 10.62 16.50
N GLY A 243 -0.37 11.56 15.90
CA GLY A 243 0.16 12.91 15.72
C GLY A 243 -0.52 13.71 14.63
N ASP A 244 0.13 14.79 14.24
CA ASP A 244 -0.36 15.73 13.24
C ASP A 244 0.63 15.83 12.08
N ALA A 245 0.13 15.80 10.85
CA ALA A 245 0.89 15.98 9.63
C ALA A 245 0.28 17.11 8.82
N LYS A 246 1.08 18.07 8.37
CA LYS A 246 0.67 19.16 7.49
C LYS A 246 1.28 18.92 6.11
N VAL A 247 0.42 18.90 5.10
CA VAL A 247 0.82 18.76 3.71
C VAL A 247 0.68 20.13 3.06
N ASN A 248 1.79 20.62 2.52
CA ASN A 248 1.87 21.87 1.78
C ASN A 248 2.34 21.57 0.35
N TYR A 249 1.49 20.86 -0.39
CA TYR A 249 1.77 20.54 -1.77
C TYR A 249 0.92 21.43 -2.67
N ALA A 250 1.56 22.38 -3.36
CA ALA A 250 0.87 23.26 -4.29
C ALA A 250 0.62 22.52 -5.62
N TYR A 251 -0.64 22.18 -5.91
CA TYR A 251 -1.08 21.57 -7.18
C TYR A 251 -0.85 22.45 -8.42
N LYS A 252 -0.23 23.64 -8.28
CA LYS A 252 -0.06 24.66 -9.34
C LYS A 252 1.30 24.65 -10.02
N SER A 253 2.30 23.91 -9.54
CA SER A 253 3.63 23.97 -10.17
C SER A 253 3.61 23.15 -11.47
N LYS A 254 3.40 23.83 -12.61
CA LYS A 254 3.63 23.30 -13.97
C LYS A 254 5.10 22.90 -14.23
N SER A 255 5.98 22.99 -13.23
CA SER A 255 7.39 22.65 -13.41
C SER A 255 7.61 21.15 -13.11
N PRO A 256 8.30 20.41 -14.00
CA PRO A 256 8.56 18.97 -13.86
C PRO A 256 9.54 18.61 -12.71
N LYS A 257 9.73 19.50 -11.73
CA LYS A 257 10.75 19.42 -10.68
C LYS A 257 10.19 19.47 -9.26
N ASP A 258 8.88 19.42 -9.09
CA ASP A 258 8.23 19.68 -7.80
C ASP A 258 7.47 18.50 -7.18
N PHE A 259 7.70 17.27 -7.64
CA PHE A 259 7.02 16.07 -7.12
C PHE A 259 7.27 15.85 -5.61
N LEU A 260 6.31 15.23 -4.93
CA LEU A 260 6.45 14.93 -3.50
C LEU A 260 7.64 13.98 -3.24
N ILE A 261 7.98 13.11 -4.20
CA ILE A 261 9.12 12.19 -4.11
C ILE A 261 10.47 12.90 -3.87
N ASP A 262 10.61 14.17 -4.28
CA ASP A 262 11.83 14.95 -4.09
C ASP A 262 12.07 15.30 -2.61
N TRP A 263 11.05 15.14 -1.76
CA TRP A 263 11.19 15.27 -0.31
C TRP A 263 12.05 14.14 0.29
N PHE A 264 12.12 12.97 -0.34
CA PHE A 264 12.94 11.85 0.13
C PHE A 264 14.38 11.98 -0.37
N SER A 265 15.36 11.95 0.55
CA SER A 265 16.79 12.00 0.21
C SER A 265 17.23 10.85 -0.70
N ASN A 266 16.59 9.68 -0.58
CA ASN A 266 16.82 8.52 -1.44
C ASN A 266 15.50 8.05 -2.07
N LYS A 267 15.36 8.26 -3.39
CA LYS A 267 14.18 7.85 -4.18
C LYS A 267 14.10 6.35 -4.42
N GLU A 268 15.24 5.68 -4.43
CA GLU A 268 15.37 4.22 -4.62
C GLU A 268 15.36 3.49 -3.28
N TYR A 269 14.85 4.13 -2.22
CA TYR A 269 14.68 3.45 -0.95
C TYR A 269 13.61 2.38 -1.09
N HIS A 270 13.99 1.16 -0.72
CA HIS A 270 13.12 0.01 -0.78
C HIS A 270 12.80 -0.41 0.65
N LEU A 271 11.54 -0.63 0.98
CA LEU A 271 11.12 -1.35 2.18
C LEU A 271 10.55 -2.69 1.75
N GLY A 272 10.90 -3.74 2.48
CA GLY A 272 10.29 -5.06 2.37
C GLY A 272 8.93 -5.02 3.07
N ARG A 273 8.75 -5.84 4.12
CA ARG A 273 7.46 -5.90 4.79
C ARG A 273 7.22 -4.64 5.61
N VAL A 274 6.13 -3.94 5.32
CA VAL A 274 5.64 -2.78 6.09
C VAL A 274 4.35 -3.19 6.79
N GLN A 275 4.35 -3.08 8.11
CA GLN A 275 3.17 -3.32 8.94
C GLN A 275 2.86 -2.09 9.78
N ILE A 276 1.61 -1.64 9.80
CA ILE A 276 1.15 -0.53 10.65
C ILE A 276 -0.13 -0.95 11.33
N THR A 277 -0.20 -0.85 12.65
CA THR A 277 -1.41 -1.16 13.43
C THR A 277 -1.77 -0.04 14.40
N ASP A 278 -3.06 0.06 14.72
CA ASP A 278 -3.63 0.95 15.74
C ASP A 278 -3.13 2.41 15.68
N SER A 279 -3.02 2.94 14.47
CA SER A 279 -2.39 4.24 14.21
C SER A 279 -3.43 5.29 13.80
N SER A 280 -3.29 6.53 14.25
CA SER A 280 -4.20 7.64 13.94
C SER A 280 -3.43 8.93 13.74
N VAL A 281 -3.50 9.51 12.55
CA VAL A 281 -2.81 10.76 12.20
C VAL A 281 -3.85 11.79 11.75
N ASN A 282 -3.76 13.01 12.25
CA ASN A 282 -4.53 14.12 11.71
C ASN A 282 -3.72 14.77 10.59
N VAL A 283 -4.23 14.67 9.38
CA VAL A 283 -3.64 15.30 8.20
C VAL A 283 -4.29 16.67 8.01
N HIS A 284 -3.49 17.70 7.79
CA HIS A 284 -3.94 19.06 7.50
C HIS A 284 -3.48 19.41 6.09
N ASP A 285 -4.42 19.45 5.15
CA ASP A 285 -4.15 19.91 3.79
C ASP A 285 -4.26 21.44 3.78
N LYS A 286 -3.14 22.14 3.62
CA LYS A 286 -3.12 23.61 3.55
C LYS A 286 -3.86 24.13 2.32
N GLN A 287 -3.89 23.37 1.23
CA GLN A 287 -4.48 23.82 -0.02
C GLN A 287 -6.00 23.76 0.00
N MET A 288 -6.56 22.68 0.53
CA MET A 288 -8.01 22.56 0.75
C MET A 288 -8.46 23.25 2.04
N GLY A 289 -7.53 23.59 2.94
CA GLY A 289 -7.81 24.14 4.26
C GLY A 289 -8.61 23.17 5.15
N THR A 290 -8.58 21.87 4.81
CA THR A 290 -9.35 20.81 5.46
C THR A 290 -8.44 19.98 6.35
N LYS A 291 -9.04 19.45 7.41
CA LYS A 291 -8.40 18.55 8.35
C LYS A 291 -9.02 17.18 8.17
N PHE A 292 -8.19 16.18 7.89
CA PHE A 292 -8.61 14.79 7.75
C PHE A 292 -8.08 14.00 8.92
N LYS A 293 -8.94 13.24 9.60
CA LYS A 293 -8.50 12.27 10.60
C LYS A 293 -8.36 10.91 9.91
N LEU A 294 -7.11 10.48 9.69
CA LEU A 294 -6.80 9.17 9.14
C LEU A 294 -6.49 8.21 10.27
N SER A 295 -7.29 7.16 10.41
CA SER A 295 -7.04 6.04 11.32
C SER A 295 -6.73 4.79 10.51
N ILE A 296 -5.64 4.10 10.83
CA ILE A 296 -5.22 2.84 10.24
C ILE A 296 -5.31 1.79 11.34
N TYR A 297 -6.20 0.82 11.19
CA TYR A 297 -6.37 -0.27 12.15
C TYR A 297 -5.36 -1.38 11.88
N ASP A 298 -5.28 -1.80 10.62
CA ASP A 298 -4.33 -2.79 10.16
C ASP A 298 -3.93 -2.49 8.71
N LEU A 299 -2.62 -2.42 8.48
CA LEU A 299 -2.03 -2.24 7.17
C LEU A 299 -0.86 -3.19 7.06
N GLU A 300 -0.90 -4.03 6.03
CA GLU A 300 0.17 -4.96 5.69
C GLU A 300 0.51 -4.86 4.21
N MET A 301 1.74 -4.42 3.94
CA MET A 301 2.30 -4.36 2.59
C MET A 301 3.49 -5.32 2.50
N PRO A 302 3.56 -6.18 1.47
CA PRO A 302 4.68 -7.09 1.29
C PRO A 302 5.98 -6.34 0.91
N GLN A 303 5.84 -5.20 0.25
CA GLN A 303 6.92 -4.37 -0.24
C GLN A 303 6.42 -2.92 -0.37
N LEU A 304 7.29 -1.95 -0.14
CA LEU A 304 7.03 -0.53 -0.40
C LEU A 304 8.29 0.13 -0.96
N ARG A 305 8.32 0.38 -2.25
CA ARG A 305 9.38 1.15 -2.90
C ARG A 305 8.95 2.59 -3.07
N PHE A 306 9.80 3.55 -2.73
CA PHE A 306 9.41 4.96 -2.81
C PHE A 306 9.13 5.41 -4.25
N GLU A 307 9.89 4.92 -5.24
CA GLU A 307 9.61 5.14 -6.66
C GLU A 307 8.33 4.47 -7.18
N TRP A 308 7.78 3.45 -6.52
CA TRP A 308 6.58 2.72 -6.95
C TRP A 308 5.49 2.73 -5.88
N MET A 309 5.35 3.85 -5.16
CA MET A 309 4.49 3.93 -3.98
C MET A 309 3.01 3.60 -4.29
N ILE A 310 2.46 4.13 -5.38
CA ILE A 310 1.05 3.91 -5.75
C ILE A 310 0.78 2.42 -6.11
N PRO A 311 1.52 1.78 -7.04
CA PRO A 311 1.29 0.36 -7.34
C PRO A 311 1.56 -0.56 -6.16
N ASP A 312 2.62 -0.30 -5.38
CA ASP A 312 2.97 -1.12 -4.22
C ASP A 312 1.88 -0.99 -3.12
N PHE A 313 1.28 0.20 -2.94
CA PHE A 313 0.14 0.40 -2.03
C PHE A 313 -1.10 -0.39 -2.45
N PHE A 314 -1.43 -0.43 -3.75
CA PHE A 314 -2.54 -1.27 -4.22
C PHE A 314 -2.22 -2.77 -4.24
N ASN A 315 -0.94 -3.13 -4.19
CA ASN A 315 -0.51 -4.51 -4.01
C ASN A 315 -0.48 -4.94 -2.53
N ALA A 316 -0.90 -4.07 -1.60
CA ALA A 316 -1.04 -4.39 -0.18
C ALA A 316 -1.92 -5.62 0.05
N ASN A 317 -1.58 -6.43 1.05
CA ASN A 317 -2.37 -7.60 1.43
C ASN A 317 -3.72 -7.19 2.02
N ILE A 318 -3.64 -6.28 2.99
CA ILE A 318 -4.78 -5.71 3.68
C ILE A 318 -4.45 -4.28 4.09
N VAL A 319 -5.41 -3.38 3.91
CA VAL A 319 -5.42 -2.06 4.53
C VAL A 319 -6.82 -1.81 5.03
N THR A 320 -6.96 -1.53 6.32
CA THR A 320 -8.24 -1.22 6.96
C THR A 320 -8.07 -0.01 7.85
N GLY A 321 -9.09 0.83 7.88
CA GLY A 321 -9.02 2.08 8.62
C GLY A 321 -10.29 2.89 8.51
N ALA A 322 -10.17 4.14 8.94
CA ALA A 322 -11.23 5.14 8.81
C ALA A 322 -10.66 6.49 8.38
N ILE A 323 -11.39 7.21 7.54
CA ILE A 323 -11.13 8.61 7.19
C ILE A 323 -12.33 9.42 7.68
N ASN A 324 -12.11 10.41 8.55
CA ASN A 324 -13.18 11.25 9.13
C ASN A 324 -14.36 10.42 9.68
N HIS A 325 -14.06 9.29 10.33
CA HIS A 325 -15.02 8.32 10.87
C HIS A 325 -15.74 7.39 9.86
N SER A 326 -15.55 7.57 8.55
CA SER A 326 -16.01 6.60 7.55
C SER A 326 -14.98 5.48 7.36
N LEU A 327 -15.44 4.24 7.38
CA LEU A 327 -14.60 3.05 7.23
C LEU A 327 -14.13 2.89 5.79
N PHE A 328 -12.87 2.50 5.62
CA PHE A 328 -12.34 2.06 4.35
C PHE A 328 -11.60 0.73 4.47
N SER A 329 -11.60 -0.01 3.36
CA SER A 329 -10.86 -1.26 3.25
C SER A 329 -10.25 -1.40 1.86
N ILE A 330 -9.02 -1.92 1.81
CA ILE A 330 -8.30 -2.29 0.60
C ILE A 330 -7.86 -3.74 0.80
N HIS A 331 -8.34 -4.63 -0.06
CA HIS A 331 -8.05 -6.05 0.05
C HIS A 331 -8.06 -6.71 -1.33
N LYS A 332 -7.46 -7.90 -1.44
CA LYS A 332 -7.61 -8.72 -2.64
C LYS A 332 -9.09 -9.03 -2.84
N ARG A 333 -9.63 -8.73 -4.03
CA ARG A 333 -11.03 -9.02 -4.35
C ARG A 333 -11.26 -10.53 -4.23
N GLN A 334 -12.23 -10.92 -3.38
CA GLN A 334 -12.71 -12.29 -3.31
C GLN A 334 -13.77 -12.48 -4.41
N HIS A 335 -13.64 -13.53 -5.23
CA HIS A 335 -14.60 -13.83 -6.28
C HIS A 335 -15.81 -14.57 -5.69
N LYS A 336 -17.02 -14.22 -6.18
CA LYS A 336 -18.30 -14.63 -5.61
C LYS A 336 -18.69 -16.08 -5.97
N LEU A 337 -17.92 -16.74 -6.85
CA LEU A 337 -18.16 -18.10 -7.35
C LEU A 337 -16.82 -18.87 -7.47
N PRO A 338 -16.78 -20.17 -7.14
CA PRO A 338 -15.58 -21.02 -7.25
C PRO A 338 -15.45 -21.66 -8.65
N TYR A 339 -15.90 -21.00 -9.72
CA TYR A 339 -15.64 -21.51 -11.07
C TYR A 339 -14.19 -21.20 -11.45
N ILE A 340 -13.32 -22.19 -11.24
CA ILE A 340 -11.87 -22.10 -11.40
C ILE A 340 -11.47 -21.65 -12.83
N ASN A 341 -12.26 -22.01 -13.85
CA ASN A 341 -11.92 -21.73 -15.25
C ASN A 341 -12.13 -20.27 -15.68
N GLU A 342 -13.18 -19.58 -15.20
CA GLU A 342 -13.37 -18.14 -15.47
C GLU A 342 -12.34 -17.30 -14.69
N LEU A 343 -11.95 -17.77 -13.51
CA LEU A 343 -10.91 -17.15 -12.69
C LEU A 343 -9.55 -17.17 -13.39
N GLU A 344 -9.20 -18.27 -14.06
CA GLU A 344 -7.96 -18.40 -14.79
C GLU A 344 -7.92 -17.45 -16.00
N GLN A 345 -9.05 -17.27 -16.71
CA GLN A 345 -9.14 -16.30 -17.82
C GLN A 345 -9.09 -14.83 -17.36
N ASP A 346 -9.77 -14.48 -16.25
CA ASP A 346 -9.72 -13.11 -15.71
C ASP A 346 -8.34 -12.79 -15.10
N LEU A 347 -7.66 -13.76 -14.46
CA LEU A 347 -6.32 -13.57 -13.88
C LEU A 347 -5.18 -13.74 -14.90
N GLN A 348 -5.42 -14.36 -16.06
CA GLN A 348 -4.38 -14.54 -17.10
C GLN A 348 -3.68 -13.22 -17.46
N HIS A 349 -4.43 -12.11 -17.44
CA HIS A 349 -3.89 -10.78 -17.74
C HIS A 349 -3.41 -10.05 -16.48
N TRP A 350 -4.02 -10.32 -15.31
CA TRP A 350 -3.88 -9.52 -14.10
C TRP A 350 -3.23 -10.30 -12.96
N LYS A 351 -2.13 -9.78 -12.42
CA LYS A 351 -1.45 -10.39 -11.27
C LYS A 351 -2.35 -10.39 -10.04
N ARG A 352 -3.08 -9.29 -9.88
CA ARG A 352 -3.94 -9.05 -8.72
C ARG A 352 -5.05 -8.07 -9.05
N ILE A 353 -6.25 -8.36 -8.58
CA ILE A 353 -7.37 -7.42 -8.52
C ILE A 353 -7.55 -7.01 -7.06
N THR A 354 -7.35 -5.74 -6.77
CA THR A 354 -7.50 -5.16 -5.44
C THR A 354 -8.78 -4.33 -5.38
N ARG A 355 -9.65 -4.62 -4.42
CA ARG A 355 -10.86 -3.86 -4.16
C ARG A 355 -10.62 -2.86 -3.05
N LEU A 356 -10.82 -1.59 -3.36
CA LEU A 356 -10.97 -0.49 -2.43
C LEU A 356 -12.46 -0.23 -2.21
N ARG A 357 -12.86 -0.14 -0.95
CA ARG A 357 -14.19 0.27 -0.54
C ARG A 357 -14.07 1.37 0.50
N LEU A 358 -14.80 2.46 0.29
CA LEU A 358 -15.03 3.53 1.24
C LEU A 358 -16.54 3.57 1.51
N ASP A 359 -16.93 3.40 2.77
CA ASP A 359 -18.32 3.53 3.18
C ASP A 359 -18.76 5.01 3.19
N SER A 360 -20.04 5.26 3.49
CA SER A 360 -20.66 6.58 3.40
C SER A 360 -19.81 7.64 4.11
N ILE A 361 -19.29 8.60 3.35
CA ILE A 361 -18.57 9.76 3.86
C ILE A 361 -19.21 11.04 3.36
N ASN A 362 -19.31 12.04 4.22
CA ASN A 362 -19.87 13.32 3.81
C ASN A 362 -18.92 14.05 2.84
N VAL A 363 -19.48 14.54 1.73
CA VAL A 363 -18.72 15.25 0.68
C VAL A 363 -18.07 16.55 1.16
N ARG A 364 -18.70 17.22 2.14
CA ARG A 364 -18.18 18.43 2.79
C ARG A 364 -16.93 18.09 3.62
N ASP A 365 -16.96 16.98 4.35
CA ASP A 365 -15.85 16.51 5.17
C ASP A 365 -14.67 16.04 4.32
N LEU A 366 -14.93 15.55 3.11
CA LEU A 366 -13.91 15.28 2.10
C LEU A 366 -13.27 16.55 1.51
N GLY A 367 -13.89 17.72 1.69
CA GLY A 367 -13.43 18.98 1.11
C GLY A 367 -13.76 19.15 -0.37
N LEU A 368 -14.72 18.39 -0.91
CA LEU A 368 -15.13 18.51 -2.33
C LEU A 368 -15.63 19.92 -2.66
N ASN A 369 -16.34 20.57 -1.74
CA ASN A 369 -16.82 21.95 -1.86
C ASN A 369 -15.70 22.99 -2.01
N ARG A 370 -14.48 22.68 -1.57
CA ARG A 370 -13.29 23.54 -1.68
C ARG A 370 -12.36 23.11 -2.80
N SER A 371 -12.62 21.96 -3.41
CA SER A 371 -11.85 21.48 -4.56
C SER A 371 -12.11 22.36 -5.77
N ASN A 372 -11.13 22.48 -6.66
CA ASN A 372 -11.32 23.24 -7.91
C ASN A 372 -12.31 22.57 -8.86
N SER A 373 -12.46 21.24 -8.77
CA SER A 373 -13.21 20.45 -9.75
C SER A 373 -14.65 20.21 -9.34
N PHE A 374 -15.00 20.24 -8.05
CA PHE A 374 -16.37 19.95 -7.56
C PHE A 374 -16.88 21.01 -6.56
N ASN A 375 -16.45 22.26 -6.72
CA ASN A 375 -16.80 23.39 -5.84
C ASN A 375 -18.31 23.71 -5.73
N TRP A 376 -19.15 23.14 -6.59
CA TRP A 376 -20.61 23.27 -6.54
C TRP A 376 -21.28 22.24 -5.63
N VAL A 377 -20.58 21.17 -5.24
CA VAL A 377 -21.10 20.15 -4.33
C VAL A 377 -20.97 20.67 -2.90
N GLU A 378 -22.08 20.92 -2.20
CA GLU A 378 -22.06 21.51 -0.85
C GLU A 378 -22.14 20.44 0.26
N ASP A 379 -23.04 19.47 0.11
CA ASP A 379 -23.37 18.48 1.13
C ASP A 379 -23.96 17.21 0.49
N GLY A 380 -23.98 16.11 1.24
CA GLY A 380 -24.41 14.78 0.78
C GLY A 380 -23.42 13.69 1.15
N ASP A 381 -23.84 12.45 0.95
CA ASP A 381 -23.08 11.27 1.30
C ASP A 381 -22.47 10.60 0.06
N LEU A 382 -21.23 10.16 0.15
CA LEU A 382 -20.49 9.50 -0.92
C LEU A 382 -20.01 8.12 -0.47
N GLU A 383 -20.37 7.09 -1.23
CA GLU A 383 -19.77 5.75 -1.14
C GLU A 383 -18.91 5.50 -2.39
N ILE A 384 -17.71 4.95 -2.20
CA ILE A 384 -16.78 4.66 -3.30
C ILE A 384 -16.43 3.18 -3.29
N ILE A 385 -16.55 2.55 -4.46
CA ILE A 385 -16.03 1.20 -4.70
C ILE A 385 -15.11 1.28 -5.90
N ALA A 386 -13.85 0.89 -5.75
CA ALA A 386 -12.87 0.87 -6.82
C ALA A 386 -12.21 -0.51 -6.91
N ASP A 387 -12.24 -1.12 -8.09
CA ASP A 387 -11.48 -2.32 -8.40
C ASP A 387 -10.25 -1.91 -9.23
N VAL A 388 -9.06 -2.09 -8.65
CA VAL A 388 -7.77 -1.80 -9.29
C VAL A 388 -7.16 -3.11 -9.76
N MET A 389 -6.96 -3.22 -11.08
CA MET A 389 -6.37 -4.38 -11.74
C MET A 389 -4.89 -4.07 -12.02
N LEU A 390 -4.01 -4.80 -11.34
CA LEU A 390 -2.56 -4.61 -11.42
C LEU A 390 -1.95 -5.64 -12.40
N PRO A 391 -1.08 -5.18 -13.30
CA PRO A 391 -0.42 -6.07 -14.24
C PRO A 391 0.68 -6.92 -13.61
N HIS A 392 1.12 -7.95 -14.33
CA HIS A 392 2.30 -8.73 -13.97
C HIS A 392 3.55 -7.87 -14.10
N THR A 393 4.39 -7.87 -13.05
CA THR A 393 5.70 -7.21 -13.06
C THR A 393 6.73 -8.13 -13.69
N GLU A 394 7.66 -7.60 -14.49
CA GLU A 394 8.67 -8.34 -15.28
C GLU A 394 9.54 -9.35 -14.48
N THR A 395 9.53 -9.28 -13.15
CA THR A 395 10.25 -10.20 -12.26
C THR A 395 9.53 -11.54 -12.02
N ASP A 396 8.25 -11.63 -12.38
CA ASP A 396 7.42 -12.81 -12.14
C ASP A 396 7.25 -13.61 -13.44
N THR A 397 8.25 -14.45 -13.75
CA THR A 397 8.25 -15.54 -14.74
C THR A 397 8.21 -15.18 -16.24
N GLY A 398 8.93 -16.01 -17.02
CA GLY A 398 9.21 -15.79 -18.44
C GLY A 398 8.08 -16.19 -19.38
N ASP A 399 8.21 -15.64 -20.60
CA ASP A 399 7.69 -16.17 -21.86
C ASP A 399 6.16 -16.19 -22.06
N TYR A 400 5.47 -15.10 -21.70
CA TYR A 400 4.19 -14.74 -22.31
C TYR A 400 4.23 -13.30 -22.83
N ASP A 401 4.15 -13.18 -24.15
CA ASP A 401 4.36 -11.96 -24.95
C ASP A 401 3.19 -10.96 -24.89
N ASP A 402 2.27 -11.10 -23.92
CA ASP A 402 1.05 -10.29 -23.79
C ASP A 402 0.86 -9.72 -22.36
N ASN A 403 1.97 -9.36 -21.70
CA ASN A 403 1.92 -8.66 -20.43
C ASN A 403 1.22 -7.30 -20.61
N SER A 404 -0.01 -7.19 -20.11
CA SER A 404 -0.73 -5.92 -20.05
C SER A 404 0.13 -4.91 -19.29
N LYS A 405 0.68 -3.88 -19.96
CA LYS A 405 1.50 -2.85 -19.29
C LYS A 405 0.68 -1.81 -18.53
N TYR A 406 -0.65 -1.93 -18.61
CA TYR A 406 -1.59 -0.94 -18.15
C TYR A 406 -2.23 -1.38 -16.84
N MET A 407 -2.37 -0.46 -15.89
CA MET A 407 -3.25 -0.59 -14.74
C MET A 407 -4.65 -0.15 -15.14
N VAL A 408 -5.66 -0.94 -14.80
CA VAL A 408 -7.08 -0.61 -15.03
C VAL A 408 -7.76 -0.31 -13.71
N LEU A 409 -8.52 0.78 -13.65
CA LEU A 409 -9.29 1.19 -12.48
C LEU A 409 -10.77 1.21 -12.86
N ASP A 410 -11.55 0.31 -12.26
CA ASP A 410 -13.01 0.29 -12.36
C ASP A 410 -13.60 0.96 -11.11
N LEU A 411 -14.15 2.15 -11.28
CA LEU A 411 -14.61 3.02 -10.20
C LEU A 411 -16.13 3.15 -10.23
N LYS A 412 -16.75 3.08 -9.05
CA LYS A 412 -18.17 3.32 -8.82
C LYS A 412 -18.33 4.30 -7.69
N PHE A 413 -18.94 5.44 -8.00
CA PHE A 413 -19.33 6.46 -7.03
C PHE A 413 -20.83 6.38 -6.82
N LYS A 414 -21.26 6.35 -5.56
CA LYS A 414 -22.67 6.41 -5.19
C LYS A 414 -22.87 7.60 -4.27
N PHE A 415 -23.47 8.65 -4.81
CA PHE A 415 -23.89 9.81 -4.05
C PHE A 415 -25.30 9.59 -3.52
N LYS A 416 -25.54 9.96 -2.27
CA LYS A 416 -26.86 9.94 -1.64
C LYS A 416 -27.20 11.32 -1.13
N ASP A 417 -28.44 11.74 -1.38
CA ASP A 417 -28.99 13.00 -0.89
C ASP A 417 -28.09 14.22 -1.13
N LEU A 418 -27.56 14.32 -2.35
CA LEU A 418 -26.61 15.35 -2.74
C LEU A 418 -27.28 16.74 -2.77
N LYS A 419 -26.60 17.75 -2.23
CA LYS A 419 -27.00 19.16 -2.30
C LYS A 419 -25.98 19.97 -3.08
N ALA A 420 -26.49 20.81 -3.97
CA ALA A 420 -25.66 21.62 -4.85
C ALA A 420 -25.83 23.12 -4.55
N LYS A 421 -24.74 23.87 -4.65
CA LYS A 421 -24.68 25.33 -4.56
C LYS A 421 -24.08 25.89 -5.84
N PHE A 422 -24.53 27.08 -6.24
CA PHE A 422 -23.89 27.81 -7.34
C PHE A 422 -22.52 28.32 -6.90
N PRO A 423 -21.43 27.94 -7.60
CA PRO A 423 -20.07 28.31 -7.21
C PRO A 423 -19.70 29.72 -7.71
N ASP A 424 -18.73 30.35 -7.04
CA ASP A 424 -18.21 31.67 -7.45
C ASP A 424 -17.33 31.58 -8.71
N ASN A 425 -16.61 30.46 -8.87
CA ASN A 425 -15.72 30.20 -9.99
C ASN A 425 -16.15 28.93 -10.73
N ALA A 426 -15.99 28.93 -12.06
CA ALA A 426 -16.24 27.75 -12.87
C ALA A 426 -15.32 26.57 -12.44
N PRO A 427 -15.81 25.33 -12.42
CA PRO A 427 -15.00 24.15 -12.13
C PRO A 427 -13.81 24.02 -13.07
N ARG A 428 -12.65 23.68 -12.51
CA ARG A 428 -11.37 23.58 -13.24
C ARG A 428 -10.63 22.28 -12.95
N LEU A 429 -9.89 21.81 -13.94
CA LEU A 429 -8.90 20.73 -13.82
C LEU A 429 -7.66 21.20 -13.05
N SER A 430 -6.80 20.26 -12.66
CA SER A 430 -5.52 20.59 -12.03
C SER A 430 -4.63 21.46 -12.94
N THR A 431 -4.76 21.30 -14.26
CA THR A 431 -4.08 22.09 -15.29
C THR A 431 -4.51 23.57 -15.34
N GLY A 432 -5.66 23.89 -14.74
CA GLY A 432 -6.31 25.19 -14.78
C GLY A 432 -7.34 25.35 -15.91
N GLU A 433 -7.49 24.33 -16.77
CA GLU A 433 -8.53 24.30 -17.80
C GLU A 433 -9.93 24.20 -17.21
N HIS A 434 -10.90 24.83 -17.86
CA HIS A 434 -12.30 24.80 -17.43
C HIS A 434 -12.95 23.47 -17.83
N ILE A 435 -13.61 22.81 -16.88
CA ILE A 435 -14.33 21.55 -17.14
C ILE A 435 -15.69 21.83 -17.79
N ILE A 436 -16.43 22.80 -17.22
CA ILE A 436 -17.78 23.18 -17.62
C ILE A 436 -17.96 24.69 -17.40
N SER A 437 -18.73 25.36 -18.26
CA SER A 437 -19.05 26.77 -18.06
C SER A 437 -20.06 26.97 -16.92
N LEU A 438 -20.13 28.18 -16.36
CA LEU A 438 -21.12 28.50 -15.31
C LEU A 438 -22.56 28.42 -15.81
N GLU A 439 -22.79 28.59 -17.12
CA GLU A 439 -24.13 28.52 -17.71
C GLU A 439 -24.60 27.08 -17.86
N GLU A 440 -23.73 26.20 -18.36
CA GLU A 440 -23.98 24.75 -18.48
C GLU A 440 -24.09 24.06 -17.11
N LEU A 441 -23.54 24.65 -16.05
CA LEU A 441 -23.64 24.11 -14.69
C LEU A 441 -25.01 24.34 -14.04
N LYS A 442 -25.77 25.37 -14.46
CA LYS A 442 -27.09 25.70 -13.91
C LYS A 442 -28.10 24.53 -13.99
N PRO A 443 -28.31 23.88 -15.14
CA PRO A 443 -29.25 22.77 -15.23
C PRO A 443 -28.84 21.60 -14.33
N LEU A 444 -27.54 21.33 -14.19
CA LEU A 444 -27.03 20.30 -13.27
C LEU A 444 -27.36 20.61 -11.81
N ILE A 445 -27.09 21.83 -11.35
CA ILE A 445 -27.42 22.26 -9.98
C ILE A 445 -28.93 22.20 -9.75
N SER A 446 -29.73 22.64 -10.73
CA SER A 446 -31.19 22.61 -10.66
C SER A 446 -31.71 21.17 -10.56
N TYR A 447 -31.16 20.26 -11.36
CA TYR A 447 -31.49 18.83 -11.32
C TYR A 447 -31.23 18.25 -9.93
N ILE A 448 -30.04 18.44 -9.38
CA ILE A 448 -29.63 17.88 -8.09
C ILE A 448 -30.51 18.41 -6.94
N ASN A 449 -30.72 19.72 -6.89
CA ASN A 449 -31.56 20.33 -5.85
C ASN A 449 -33.03 19.97 -6.00
N THR A 450 -33.52 19.72 -7.22
CA THR A 450 -34.89 19.23 -7.47
C THR A 450 -35.03 17.80 -6.95
N GLN A 451 -34.08 16.90 -7.26
CA GLN A 451 -34.09 15.53 -6.75
C GLN A 451 -34.03 15.48 -5.22
N HIS A 452 -33.17 16.31 -4.61
CA HIS A 452 -33.10 16.49 -3.17
C HIS A 452 -34.45 16.94 -2.56
N GLY A 453 -35.04 18.01 -3.11
CA GLY A 453 -36.31 18.54 -2.61
C GLY A 453 -37.49 17.57 -2.75
N ILE A 454 -37.56 16.83 -3.87
CA ILE A 454 -38.57 15.80 -4.10
C ILE A 454 -38.42 14.70 -3.05
N PHE A 455 -37.21 14.17 -2.87
CA PHE A 455 -36.94 13.09 -1.92
C PHE A 455 -37.33 13.46 -0.48
N GLN A 456 -36.89 14.63 -0.01
CA GLN A 456 -37.21 15.13 1.33
C GLN A 456 -38.72 15.33 1.54
N SER A 457 -39.43 15.78 0.50
CA SER A 457 -40.89 15.92 0.56
C SER A 457 -41.59 14.56 0.68
N PHE A 458 -41.12 13.54 -0.03
CA PHE A 458 -41.68 12.19 0.05
C PHE A 458 -41.36 11.47 1.36
N SER A 459 -40.14 11.66 1.91
CA SER A 459 -39.78 11.08 3.22
C SER A 459 -40.61 11.70 4.34
N ASP A 460 -40.80 13.03 4.35
CA ASP A 460 -41.64 13.73 5.33
C ASP A 460 -43.09 13.21 5.33
N ILE A 461 -43.68 12.99 4.13
CA ILE A 461 -45.03 12.42 4.01
C ILE A 461 -45.10 11.02 4.62
N ARG A 462 -44.12 10.15 4.35
CA ARG A 462 -44.08 8.79 4.93
C ARG A 462 -43.93 8.80 6.46
N HIS A 463 -43.12 9.70 7.01
CA HIS A 463 -42.91 9.82 8.45
C HIS A 463 -44.06 10.52 9.19
N SER A 464 -44.81 11.41 8.52
CA SER A 464 -46.00 12.06 9.07
C SER A 464 -47.19 11.12 9.32
N ASN A 465 -47.15 9.91 8.76
CA ASN A 465 -48.15 8.87 8.99
C ASN A 465 -47.82 7.93 10.16
N SER A 466 -46.82 8.26 11.00
CA SER A 466 -46.66 7.58 12.29
C SER A 466 -47.72 8.08 13.29
N THR A 467 -48.58 7.15 13.69
CA THR A 467 -49.74 7.31 14.56
C THR A 467 -49.42 7.92 15.93
N TRP A 468 -50.15 9.02 16.24
CA TRP A 468 -50.65 9.50 17.55
C TRP A 468 -49.93 10.62 18.35
N ASN A 469 -50.77 11.60 18.68
CA ASN A 469 -50.72 12.69 19.68
C ASN A 469 -49.88 13.96 19.41
N SER A 470 -50.51 14.91 18.72
CA SER A 470 -50.23 16.35 18.88
C SER A 470 -51.51 17.08 19.32
N PRO A 471 -51.47 17.92 20.37
CA PRO A 471 -52.61 18.68 20.83
C PRO A 471 -52.96 19.79 19.83
N GLN A 472 -54.22 20.22 19.88
CA GLN A 472 -54.90 21.21 19.04
C GLN A 472 -54.11 22.50 18.80
N VAL A 473 -53.18 22.51 17.84
CA VAL A 473 -52.61 23.76 17.29
C VAL A 473 -52.69 23.70 15.78
N ALA A 474 -53.80 24.19 15.24
CA ALA A 474 -53.97 24.44 13.82
C ALA A 474 -53.24 25.74 13.45
N ILE A 475 -52.06 25.64 12.84
CA ILE A 475 -51.41 26.79 12.19
C ILE A 475 -52.11 27.01 10.85
N LYS A 476 -52.92 28.06 10.77
CA LYS A 476 -53.63 28.48 9.55
C LYS A 476 -52.64 29.11 8.56
N LYS A 477 -51.90 28.30 7.81
CA LYS A 477 -51.06 28.80 6.70
C LYS A 477 -51.97 29.28 5.55
N THR A 478 -51.88 30.56 5.22
CA THR A 478 -52.52 31.15 4.04
C THR A 478 -51.84 30.67 2.76
N LYS A 479 -52.48 29.72 2.08
CA LYS A 479 -52.44 29.35 0.65
C LYS A 479 -51.12 29.57 -0.13
N SER A 480 -50.54 28.46 -0.56
CA SER A 480 -50.13 28.27 -1.96
C SER A 480 -50.50 26.83 -2.38
N TYR A 481 -51.53 26.70 -3.23
CA TYR A 481 -51.84 25.46 -3.95
C TYR A 481 -51.41 25.63 -5.42
N PRO A 482 -51.30 24.53 -6.18
CA PRO A 482 -52.49 24.20 -6.97
C PRO A 482 -52.98 22.74 -6.84
N ASN A 483 -54.33 22.66 -6.74
CA ASN A 483 -55.26 21.68 -7.31
C ASN A 483 -55.01 20.17 -7.16
N VAL A 484 -55.59 19.58 -6.12
CA VAL A 484 -56.32 18.31 -6.27
C VAL A 484 -57.79 18.67 -6.48
N THR A 485 -58.24 18.76 -7.74
CA THR A 485 -59.67 18.73 -8.03
C THR A 485 -60.10 17.27 -8.10
N VAL A 486 -60.56 16.73 -6.98
CA VAL A 486 -61.34 15.48 -7.00
C VAL A 486 -62.71 15.85 -7.56
N ILE A 487 -63.00 15.45 -8.80
CA ILE A 487 -64.37 15.52 -9.32
C ILE A 487 -65.09 14.32 -8.71
N SER A 488 -65.86 14.54 -7.65
CA SER A 488 -66.84 13.56 -7.21
C SER A 488 -67.97 13.51 -8.23
N THR A 489 -68.04 12.46 -9.03
CA THR A 489 -69.22 12.16 -9.85
C THR A 489 -70.42 11.99 -8.90
N PRO A 490 -71.54 12.71 -9.08
CA PRO A 490 -72.76 12.39 -8.36
C PRO A 490 -73.35 11.13 -9.00
N SER A 491 -73.00 9.96 -8.45
CA SER A 491 -73.54 8.68 -8.87
C SER A 491 -75.03 8.59 -8.53
N ARG A 492 -75.89 8.61 -9.56
CA ARG A 492 -77.27 8.14 -9.48
C ARG A 492 -77.52 7.10 -10.57
N TRP A 493 -77.21 5.84 -10.28
CA TRP A 493 -77.68 4.66 -11.01
C TRP A 493 -78.03 3.54 -10.02
N PRO A 494 -79.02 2.68 -10.32
CA PRO A 494 -79.76 1.92 -9.33
C PRO A 494 -78.99 0.68 -8.85
N GLN A 495 -79.38 0.23 -7.67
CA GLN A 495 -78.86 -0.95 -6.98
C GLN A 495 -79.11 -2.22 -7.79
N SER A 496 -78.04 -2.90 -8.18
CA SER A 496 -78.02 -4.35 -8.30
C SER A 496 -76.62 -4.88 -8.02
N GLU A 497 -76.60 -5.97 -7.25
CA GLU A 497 -75.47 -6.66 -6.64
C GLU A 497 -74.47 -7.18 -7.68
N ASP A 498 -73.19 -6.86 -7.51
CA ASP A 498 -72.16 -7.81 -7.10
C ASP A 498 -70.81 -7.10 -6.99
N GLY A 499 -70.14 -7.33 -5.87
CA GLY A 499 -69.01 -6.55 -5.40
C GLY A 499 -67.71 -6.82 -6.17
N GLU A 500 -67.28 -5.84 -6.95
CA GLU A 500 -65.87 -5.45 -7.01
C GLU A 500 -65.79 -3.98 -6.62
N SER A 501 -65.10 -3.70 -5.52
CA SER A 501 -64.79 -2.36 -5.04
C SER A 501 -64.32 -1.50 -6.20
N ALA A 502 -65.17 -0.57 -6.65
CA ALA A 502 -64.80 0.51 -7.53
C ALA A 502 -63.65 1.27 -6.86
N LYS A 503 -62.42 0.92 -7.24
CA LYS A 503 -61.22 1.66 -6.84
C LYS A 503 -61.48 3.10 -7.25
N ASN A 504 -61.54 3.99 -6.27
CA ASN A 504 -61.36 5.42 -6.47
C ASN A 504 -60.17 5.59 -7.42
N GLN A 505 -60.42 5.89 -8.69
CA GLN A 505 -59.37 6.19 -9.63
C GLN A 505 -58.78 7.52 -9.19
N GLU A 506 -57.54 7.50 -8.70
CA GLU A 506 -56.76 8.71 -8.50
C GLU A 506 -56.51 9.35 -9.87
N ILE A 507 -57.34 10.32 -10.24
CA ILE A 507 -57.31 11.00 -11.55
C ILE A 507 -56.07 11.92 -11.68
N ILE A 508 -55.35 12.18 -10.59
CA ILE A 508 -54.15 13.02 -10.59
C ILE A 508 -52.99 12.25 -9.93
N LYS A 509 -52.12 11.68 -10.75
CA LYS A 509 -50.86 11.07 -10.32
C LYS A 509 -49.83 12.19 -10.13
N PHE A 510 -49.13 12.22 -8.99
CA PHE A 510 -48.07 13.21 -8.75
C PHE A 510 -47.02 13.16 -9.87
N HIS A 511 -46.69 14.33 -10.43
CA HIS A 511 -45.91 14.52 -11.66
C HIS A 511 -44.45 14.03 -11.60
N ASP A 512 -43.92 13.79 -10.40
CA ASP A 512 -42.54 13.35 -10.17
C ASP A 512 -42.53 12.26 -9.08
N GLN A 513 -43.12 11.08 -9.35
CA GLN A 513 -42.92 9.94 -8.46
C GLN A 513 -41.51 9.38 -8.68
N PRO A 514 -40.65 9.31 -7.65
CA PRO A 514 -39.32 8.75 -7.81
C PRO A 514 -39.45 7.28 -8.23
N ALA A 515 -38.71 6.88 -9.26
CA ALA A 515 -38.73 5.50 -9.78
C ALA A 515 -38.16 4.49 -8.76
N GLN A 516 -37.46 4.97 -7.73
CA GLN A 516 -36.89 4.20 -6.63
C GLN A 516 -37.07 4.95 -5.31
N ASP A 517 -37.15 4.23 -4.20
CA ASP A 517 -37.29 4.78 -2.84
C ASP A 517 -36.07 5.58 -2.36
N ASN A 518 -34.98 5.66 -3.14
CA ASN A 518 -33.71 6.26 -2.72
C ASN A 518 -33.25 7.34 -3.74
N ASN A 519 -32.84 8.52 -3.23
CA ASN A 519 -32.18 9.57 -4.01
C ASN A 519 -30.68 9.27 -4.20
N ASP A 520 -30.40 8.19 -4.91
CA ASP A 520 -29.05 7.69 -5.16
C ASP A 520 -28.59 8.06 -6.59
N ILE A 521 -27.52 8.86 -6.73
CA ILE A 521 -26.85 9.10 -8.02
C ILE A 521 -25.64 8.17 -8.12
N VAL A 522 -25.64 7.28 -9.10
CA VAL A 522 -24.58 6.28 -9.29
C VAL A 522 -23.80 6.57 -10.56
N LEU A 523 -22.53 6.93 -10.41
CA LEU A 523 -21.61 7.18 -11.52
C LEU A 523 -20.58 6.04 -11.62
N ARG A 524 -20.23 5.63 -12.84
CA ARG A 524 -19.30 4.53 -13.09
C ARG A 524 -18.30 4.95 -14.14
N CYS A 525 -17.02 4.91 -13.81
CA CYS A 525 -15.96 5.21 -14.77
C CYS A 525 -14.91 4.10 -14.78
N ARG A 526 -14.31 3.89 -15.95
CA ARG A 526 -13.19 2.97 -16.17
C ARG A 526 -12.01 3.76 -16.69
N ILE A 527 -10.89 3.71 -16.00
CA ILE A 527 -9.67 4.43 -16.37
C ILE A 527 -8.55 3.43 -16.63
N VAL A 528 -7.80 3.64 -17.71
CA VAL A 528 -6.64 2.82 -18.06
C VAL A 528 -5.41 3.71 -18.05
N LYS A 529 -4.36 3.31 -17.32
CA LYS A 529 -3.13 4.08 -17.17
C LYS A 529 -1.92 3.17 -17.34
N ASN A 530 -0.86 3.62 -18.02
CA ASN A 530 0.37 2.84 -18.10
C ASN A 530 1.02 2.74 -16.71
N ALA A 531 1.36 1.52 -16.26
CA ALA A 531 1.96 1.32 -14.95
C ALA A 531 3.31 2.05 -14.82
N GLN A 532 4.10 2.12 -15.90
CA GLN A 532 5.41 2.81 -15.92
C GLN A 532 5.29 4.33 -15.72
N GLU A 533 4.16 4.93 -16.10
CA GLU A 533 3.94 6.36 -15.89
C GLU A 533 3.74 6.70 -14.40
N LEU A 534 3.39 5.72 -13.56
CA LEU A 534 3.21 5.91 -12.12
C LEU A 534 4.53 5.94 -11.34
N LYS A 535 5.66 5.71 -12.02
CA LYS A 535 6.98 5.76 -11.40
C LYS A 535 7.28 7.18 -10.91
N ASN A 536 7.79 7.29 -9.68
CA ASN A 536 8.08 8.53 -8.96
C ASN A 536 6.85 9.41 -8.65
N MET A 537 5.64 8.86 -8.82
CA MET A 537 4.40 9.52 -8.42
C MET A 537 3.95 8.98 -7.06
N ILE A 538 3.62 9.88 -6.14
CA ILE A 538 3.16 9.55 -4.79
C ILE A 538 1.68 9.86 -4.64
N MET A 539 1.23 10.97 -5.20
CA MET A 539 -0.15 11.44 -5.06
C MET A 539 -0.97 11.12 -6.31
N PHE A 540 -2.25 10.73 -6.14
CA PHE A 540 -3.15 10.49 -7.28
C PHE A 540 -3.32 11.70 -8.20
N GLN A 541 -3.24 12.91 -7.67
CA GLN A 541 -3.33 14.13 -8.47
C GLN A 541 -2.12 14.33 -9.38
N GLU A 542 -0.93 13.80 -9.03
CA GLU A 542 0.27 13.85 -9.90
C GLU A 542 0.12 12.93 -11.12
N THR A 543 -0.71 11.89 -11.02
CA THR A 543 -0.87 10.88 -12.08
C THR A 543 -1.74 11.34 -13.25
N GLY A 544 -2.47 12.44 -13.10
CA GLY A 544 -3.52 12.88 -14.03
C GLY A 544 -4.81 12.04 -13.98
N VAL A 545 -4.84 10.93 -13.23
CA VAL A 545 -6.03 10.09 -13.07
C VAL A 545 -7.20 10.89 -12.48
N TYR A 546 -6.92 11.79 -11.53
CA TYR A 546 -7.96 12.65 -10.93
C TYR A 546 -8.63 13.58 -11.95
N ASP A 547 -7.87 14.14 -12.89
CA ASP A 547 -8.40 15.02 -13.93
C ASP A 547 -9.24 14.24 -14.94
N SER A 548 -8.74 13.10 -15.41
CA SER A 548 -9.50 12.20 -16.30
C SER A 548 -10.80 11.72 -15.63
N LEU A 549 -10.72 11.35 -14.35
CA LEU A 549 -11.87 10.95 -13.57
C LEU A 549 -12.90 12.06 -13.46
N SER A 550 -12.43 13.29 -13.16
CA SER A 550 -13.33 14.45 -13.06
C SER A 550 -14.08 14.66 -14.38
N MET A 551 -13.39 14.68 -15.51
CA MET A 551 -14.03 14.84 -16.84
C MET A 551 -15.09 13.77 -17.11
N GLU A 552 -14.77 12.49 -16.92
CA GLU A 552 -15.72 11.39 -17.14
C GLU A 552 -16.97 11.51 -16.25
N LEU A 553 -16.79 11.87 -14.98
CA LEU A 553 -17.92 12.08 -14.07
C LEU A 553 -18.82 13.24 -14.52
N TYR A 554 -18.25 14.31 -15.05
CA TYR A 554 -19.03 15.42 -15.59
C TYR A 554 -19.82 15.03 -16.84
N VAL A 555 -19.22 14.25 -17.75
CA VAL A 555 -19.90 13.75 -18.95
C VAL A 555 -21.11 12.90 -18.55
N ASP A 556 -20.94 11.98 -17.61
CA ASP A 556 -22.04 11.16 -17.09
C ASP A 556 -23.13 12.01 -16.42
N LEU A 557 -22.75 12.99 -15.60
CA LEU A 557 -23.69 13.88 -14.93
C LEU A 557 -24.51 14.71 -15.91
N ILE A 558 -23.87 15.30 -16.93
CA ILE A 558 -24.56 16.08 -17.97
C ILE A 558 -25.54 15.19 -18.73
N LYS A 559 -25.11 13.98 -19.12
CA LYS A 559 -25.99 13.03 -19.80
C LYS A 559 -27.22 12.67 -18.96
N MET A 560 -27.06 12.48 -17.65
CA MET A 560 -28.20 12.26 -16.75
C MET A 560 -29.16 13.45 -16.73
N VAL A 561 -28.65 14.67 -16.74
CA VAL A 561 -29.46 15.89 -16.78
C VAL A 561 -30.21 16.02 -18.11
N ASP A 562 -29.55 15.75 -19.23
CA ASP A 562 -30.17 15.79 -20.56
C ASP A 562 -31.30 14.76 -20.69
N GLU A 563 -31.08 13.54 -20.22
CA GLU A 563 -32.10 12.49 -20.18
C GLU A 563 -33.29 12.89 -19.28
N TRP A 564 -33.02 13.53 -18.13
CA TRP A 564 -34.05 14.05 -17.23
C TRP A 564 -34.86 15.17 -17.89
N GLU A 565 -34.21 16.15 -18.52
CA GLU A 565 -34.88 17.23 -19.23
C GLU A 565 -35.73 16.72 -20.38
N TYR A 566 -35.20 15.76 -21.15
CA TYR A 566 -35.91 15.15 -22.26
C TYR A 566 -37.18 14.43 -21.76
N ARG A 567 -37.08 13.65 -20.69
CA ARG A 567 -38.22 12.98 -20.06
C ARG A 567 -39.26 13.98 -19.58
N LYS A 568 -38.82 15.03 -18.87
CA LYS A 568 -39.71 16.09 -18.37
C LYS A 568 -40.45 16.81 -19.50
N LYS A 569 -39.76 17.15 -20.59
CA LYS A 569 -40.38 17.76 -21.79
C LYS A 569 -41.35 16.79 -22.48
N SER A 570 -40.97 15.52 -22.64
CA SER A 570 -41.81 14.48 -23.25
C SER A 570 -43.09 14.24 -22.45
N ASP A 571 -42.98 14.11 -21.13
CA ASP A 571 -44.13 13.86 -20.26
C ASP A 571 -45.03 15.09 -20.16
N TRP A 572 -44.45 16.29 -20.13
CA TRP A 572 -45.21 17.54 -20.27
C TRP A 572 -45.96 17.61 -21.59
N MET A 573 -45.34 17.27 -22.73
CA MET A 573 -46.00 17.24 -24.05
C MET A 573 -47.12 16.21 -24.12
N LYS A 574 -46.94 15.01 -23.55
CA LYS A 574 -47.99 13.98 -23.48
C LYS A 574 -49.17 14.47 -22.66
N LEU A 575 -48.92 15.05 -21.49
CA LEU A 575 -49.97 15.58 -20.61
C LEU A 575 -50.70 16.76 -21.26
N TRP A 576 -49.96 17.70 -21.86
CA TRP A 576 -50.56 18.80 -22.59
C TRP A 576 -51.40 18.29 -23.76
N GLY A 577 -50.88 17.33 -24.54
CA GLY A 577 -51.61 16.69 -25.63
C GLY A 577 -52.90 16.01 -25.16
N THR A 578 -52.85 15.20 -24.09
CA THR A 578 -54.04 14.56 -23.52
C THR A 578 -55.04 15.57 -22.96
N THR A 579 -54.58 16.65 -22.33
CA THR A 579 -55.45 17.70 -21.80
C THR A 579 -56.14 18.47 -22.91
N VAL A 580 -55.40 18.86 -23.96
CA VAL A 580 -55.96 19.53 -25.14
C VAL A 580 -56.94 18.63 -25.87
N VAL A 581 -56.61 17.35 -26.07
CA VAL A 581 -57.54 16.37 -26.68
C VAL A 581 -58.79 16.22 -25.83
N THR A 582 -58.65 16.10 -24.50
CA THR A 582 -59.79 15.98 -23.58
C THR A 582 -60.68 17.22 -23.64
N GLN A 583 -60.09 18.42 -23.66
CA GLN A 583 -60.82 19.66 -23.81
C GLN A 583 -61.51 19.76 -25.17
N LEU A 584 -60.85 19.39 -26.26
CA LEU A 584 -61.44 19.37 -27.60
C LEU A 584 -62.59 18.36 -27.71
N VAL A 585 -62.48 17.19 -27.08
CA VAL A 585 -63.57 16.20 -27.01
C VAL A 585 -64.74 16.77 -26.22
N LEU A 586 -64.50 17.40 -25.06
CA LEU A 586 -65.55 18.05 -24.27
C LEU A 586 -66.23 19.20 -25.02
N PHE A 587 -65.47 20.04 -25.72
CA PHE A 587 -66.03 21.11 -26.57
C PHE A 587 -66.78 20.56 -27.79
N GLY A 588 -66.27 19.49 -28.42
CA GLY A 588 -66.93 18.82 -29.54
C GLY A 588 -68.28 18.19 -29.16
N PHE A 589 -68.35 17.54 -27.99
CA PHE A 589 -69.61 17.05 -27.44
C PHE A 589 -70.53 18.19 -26.99
N GLY A 590 -70.00 19.28 -26.43
CA GLY A 590 -70.78 20.45 -26.04
C GLY A 590 -71.36 21.26 -27.21
N ALA A 591 -70.80 21.13 -28.42
CA ALA A 591 -71.34 21.73 -29.64
C ALA A 591 -72.38 20.83 -30.36
N MET A 592 -72.53 19.58 -29.92
CA MET A 592 -73.43 18.59 -30.52
C MET A 592 -74.75 18.42 -29.74
N VAL A 593 -74.89 19.07 -28.58
CA VAL A 593 -76.12 19.27 -27.79
C VAL A 593 -76.60 20.69 -28.02
#